data_AF-A0A0F9JYN5-F1
#
_entry.id   AF-A0A0F9JYN5-F1
#
_cell.length_a   1.000
_cell.length_b   1.000
_cell.length_c   1.000
_cell.angle_alpha   90.00
_cell.angle_beta   90.00
_cell.angle_gamma   90.00
#
_symmetry.space_group_name_H-M   'P 1'
#
loop_
_entity.id
_entity.type
_entity.pdbx_description
1 polymer ?
#
loop_
_entity_poly.entity_id
_entity_poly.type
_entity_poly.pdbx_seq_one_letter_code
_entity_poly.pdbx_strand_id
1 'polypeptide(L)' 'MGHAGAIISGEFGTAQGKIKALKAAGASIADLPWDVPALIKEFT' A
#
# COMPACT_ATOMS: atom_id res chain seq x y z
N MET A 1 -4.51 14.34 3.76
CA MET A 1 -5.17 14.10 2.45
C MET A 1 -5.30 15.44 1.75
N GLY A 2 -4.80 15.59 0.52
CA GLY A 2 -4.82 16.87 -0.21
C GLY A 2 -4.85 16.72 -1.74
N HIS A 3 -4.71 15.50 -2.25
CA HIS A 3 -4.95 15.18 -3.66
C HIS A 3 -6.46 14.99 -3.87
N ALA A 4 -7.01 15.52 -4.96
CA ALA A 4 -8.45 15.42 -5.25
C ALA A 4 -8.96 13.96 -5.25
N GLY A 5 -8.12 13.00 -5.65
CA GLY A 5 -8.46 11.57 -5.65
C GLY A 5 -8.17 10.80 -4.36
N ALA A 6 -7.67 11.45 -3.30
CA ALA A 6 -7.42 10.81 -2.01
C ALA A 6 -8.74 10.72 -1.20
N ILE A 7 -9.70 9.94 -1.71
CA ILE A 7 -11.06 9.83 -1.16
C ILE A 7 -11.37 8.36 -0.86
N ILE A 8 -12.05 8.14 0.26
CA ILE A 8 -12.68 6.86 0.63
C ILE A 8 -14.19 7.06 0.50
N SER A 9 -14.87 6.16 -0.20
CA SER A 9 -16.32 6.19 -0.41
C SER A 9 -16.94 4.86 0.03
N GLY A 10 -17.60 4.87 1.18
CA GLY A 10 -18.02 3.64 1.84
C GLY A 10 -16.81 2.76 2.15
N GLU A 11 -16.81 1.52 1.68
CA GLU A 11 -15.69 0.58 1.83
C GLU A 11 -14.63 0.70 0.72
N PHE A 12 -14.91 1.49 -0.33
CA PHE A 12 -14.00 1.65 -1.48
C PHE A 12 -12.96 2.73 -1.24
N GLY A 13 -11.75 2.52 -1.77
CA GLY A 13 -10.65 3.49 -1.69
C GLY A 13 -9.81 3.41 -0.41
N THR A 14 -10.15 2.52 0.54
CA THR A 14 -9.40 2.34 1.79
C THR A 14 -7.97 1.84 1.55
N ALA A 15 -7.04 2.26 2.41
CA ALA A 15 -5.67 1.76 2.39
C ALA A 15 -5.61 0.24 2.64
N GLN A 16 -6.38 -0.25 3.62
CA GLN A 16 -6.44 -1.67 3.97
C GLN A 16 -6.92 -2.54 2.81
N GLY A 17 -7.95 -2.09 2.06
CA GLY A 17 -8.43 -2.81 0.88
C GLY A 17 -7.34 -2.92 -0.20
N LYS A 18 -6.60 -1.83 -0.46
CA LYS A 18 -5.47 -1.83 -1.40
C LYS A 18 -4.34 -2.76 -0.93
N ILE A 19 -3.96 -2.70 0.34
CA ILE A 19 -2.93 -3.57 0.93
C ILE A 19 -3.32 -5.04 0.77
N LYS A 20 -4.56 -5.42 1.11
CA LYS A 20 -5.06 -6.79 0.98
C LYS A 20 -5.00 -7.28 -0.47
N ALA A 21 -5.49 -6.46 -1.41
CA ALA A 21 -5.50 -6.81 -2.83
C ALA A 21 -4.08 -6.99 -3.40
N LEU A 22 -3.16 -6.08 -3.09
CA LEU A 22 -1.77 -6.17 -3.55
C LEU A 22 -1.03 -7.35 -2.93
N LYS A 23 -1.20 -7.61 -1.62
CA LYS A 23 -0.65 -8.81 -0.96
C LYS A 23 -1.18 -10.09 -1.60
N ALA A 24 -2.48 -10.17 -1.89
CA ALA A 24 -3.08 -11.32 -2.56
C ALA A 24 -2.54 -11.54 -3.98
N ALA A 25 -2.12 -10.46 -4.65
CA ALA A 25 -1.44 -10.53 -5.96
C ALA A 25 0.06 -10.85 -5.86
N GLY A 26 0.60 -11.09 -4.67
CA GLY A 26 2.01 -11.43 -4.43
C GLY A 26 2.94 -10.23 -4.27
N ALA A 27 2.41 -9.00 -4.18
CA ALA A 27 3.25 -7.82 -3.92
C ALA A 27 3.71 -7.80 -2.46
N SER A 28 4.99 -7.45 -2.26
CA SER A 28 5.52 -7.14 -0.93
C SER A 28 5.16 -5.71 -0.53
N ILE A 29 4.71 -5.53 0.71
CA ILE A 29 4.18 -4.25 1.21
C ILE A 29 4.99 -3.81 2.42
N ALA A 30 5.54 -2.60 2.35
CA ALA A 30 6.14 -1.90 3.47
C ALA A 30 5.05 -1.21 4.30
N ASP A 31 5.20 -1.19 5.63
CA ASP A 31 4.24 -0.53 6.53
C ASP A 31 4.45 0.98 6.58
N LEU A 32 5.71 1.43 6.52
CA LEU A 32 6.07 2.86 6.52
C LEU A 32 6.88 3.23 5.27
N PRO A 33 6.82 4.49 4.81
CA PRO A 33 7.56 4.91 3.62
C PRO A 33 9.08 4.67 3.70
N TRP A 34 9.66 4.77 4.90
CA TRP A 34 11.08 4.55 5.13
C TRP A 34 11.49 3.09 5.30
N ASP A 35 10.54 2.15 5.34
CA ASP A 35 10.83 0.71 5.32
C ASP A 35 11.06 0.19 3.90
N VAL A 36 10.62 0.94 2.88
CA VAL A 36 10.78 0.58 1.46
C VAL A 36 12.23 0.24 1.09
N PRO A 37 13.26 1.00 1.51
CA PRO A 37 14.65 0.64 1.22
C PRO A 37 15.07 -0.70 1.84
N ALA A 38 14.59 -1.04 3.04
CA ALA A 38 14.88 -2.34 3.66
C ALA A 38 14.19 -3.46 2.89
N LEU A 39 12.92 -3.27 2.52
CA LEU A 39 12.16 -4.25 1.75
C LEU A 39 12.77 -4.53 0.37
N ILE A 40 13.26 -3.51 -0.34
CA ILE A 40 13.91 -3.69 -1.65
C ILE A 40 15.16 -4.57 -1.53
N LYS A 41 15.93 -4.45 -0.44
CA LYS A 41 17.13 -5.27 -0.21
C LYS A 41 16.82 -6.76 -0.08
N GLU A 42 15.58 -7.16 0.21
CA GLU A 42 15.18 -8.58 0.24
C GLU A 42 15.14 -9.22 -1.15
N PHE A 43 15.16 -8.41 -2.22
CA PHE A 43 15.11 -8.84 -3.62
C PHE A 43 16.45 -8.74 -4.37
N THR A 44 17.52 -8.32 -3.70
CA THR A 44 18.87 -8.14 -4.29
C THR A 44 19.90 -8.96 -3.54
#